data_AF-A0AAV2RA64-F1
#
_entry.id   AF-A0AAV2RA64-F1
#
_cell.length_a   1.000
_cell.length_b   1.000
_cell.length_c   1.000
_cell.angle_alpha   90.00
_cell.angle_beta   90.00
_cell.angle_gamma   90.00
#
_symmetry.space_group_name_H-M   'P 1'
#
loop_
_entity.id
_entity.type
_entity.pdbx_description
1 polymer ?
#
loop_
_entity_poly.entity_id
_entity_poly.type
_entity_poly.pdbx_seq_one_letter_code
_entity_poly.pdbx_strand_id
1 'polypeptide(L)'
;HTGEKPYKCSQCDKAFKRNSELTTHINNHTIKTYQCSLCDNDFSTNSDLTIHMKIHTGKKQYKCSVCDKEFLHNRYLKYHMSIHTGIKPYQCEQCDKDFNIKHELTKHRWIHPGGKPYKCSQCYKGFTSNSDLTIHTRI
;
A
#
# COMPACT_ATOMS: atom_id res chain seq x y z
N HIS A 1 -19.25 10.81 -26.52
CA HIS A 1 -18.69 9.72 -25.69
C HIS A 1 -19.72 8.61 -25.52
N THR A 2 -19.66 7.57 -26.34
CA THR A 2 -20.51 6.38 -26.16
C THR A 2 -19.93 5.54 -25.02
N GLY A 3 -20.71 5.29 -23.98
CA GLY A 3 -20.31 4.52 -22.80
C GLY A 3 -20.21 3.01 -23.05
N GLU A 4 -20.05 2.59 -24.30
CA GLU A 4 -20.16 1.19 -24.71
C GLU A 4 -19.06 0.33 -24.11
N LYS A 5 -19.46 -0.84 -23.63
CA LYS A 5 -18.61 -1.86 -22.99
C LYS A 5 -18.73 -3.17 -23.78
N PRO A 6 -18.07 -3.26 -24.94
CA PRO A 6 -18.23 -4.40 -25.84
C PRO A 6 -17.61 -5.70 -25.29
N TYR A 7 -16.67 -5.61 -24.35
CA TYR A 7 -15.94 -6.77 -23.82
C TYR A 7 -16.61 -7.29 -22.54
N LYS A 8 -17.41 -8.36 -22.66
CA LYS A 8 -18.14 -8.97 -21.54
C LYS A 8 -17.36 -10.12 -20.91
N CYS A 9 -17.43 -10.26 -19.59
CA CYS A 9 -16.90 -11.43 -18.89
C CYS A 9 -17.82 -12.63 -19.09
N SER A 10 -17.24 -13.82 -19.30
CA SER A 10 -17.99 -15.08 -19.40
C SER A 10 -18.33 -15.71 -18.05
N GLN A 11 -17.72 -15.24 -16.96
CA GLN A 11 -17.85 -15.79 -15.61
C GLN A 11 -18.68 -14.89 -14.66
N CYS A 12 -19.02 -13.67 -15.09
CA CYS A 12 -19.88 -12.74 -14.33
C CYS A 12 -20.45 -11.64 -15.24
N ASP A 13 -21.40 -10.84 -14.74
CA ASP A 13 -22.11 -9.81 -15.53
C ASP A 13 -21.29 -8.53 -15.82
N LYS A 14 -19.99 -8.52 -15.53
CA LYS A 14 -19.14 -7.34 -15.75
C LYS A 14 -18.74 -7.19 -17.22
N ALA A 15 -18.79 -5.95 -17.71
CA ALA A 15 -18.35 -5.58 -19.05
C ALA A 15 -17.36 -4.40 -19.03
N PHE A 16 -16.43 -4.40 -19.97
CA PHE A 16 -15.26 -3.53 -20.02
C PHE A 16 -15.15 -2.81 -21.36
N LYS A 17 -14.44 -1.67 -21.35
CA LYS A 17 -14.27 -0.85 -22.57
C LYS A 17 -13.09 -1.30 -23.41
N ARG A 18 -12.11 -1.99 -22.81
CA ARG A 18 -10.89 -2.47 -23.47
C ARG A 18 -10.69 -3.96 -23.19
N ASN A 19 -10.16 -4.68 -24.17
CA ASN A 19 -9.84 -6.10 -24.03
C ASN A 19 -8.82 -6.37 -22.89
N SER A 20 -7.84 -5.49 -22.72
CA SER A 20 -6.85 -5.61 -21.64
C SER A 20 -7.47 -5.57 -20.25
N GLU A 21 -8.51 -4.76 -20.04
CA GLU A 21 -9.25 -4.69 -18.78
C GLU A 21 -10.01 -6.01 -18.52
N LEU A 22 -10.61 -6.60 -19.57
CA LEU A 22 -11.25 -7.91 -19.49
C LEU A 22 -10.24 -9.02 -19.18
N THR A 23 -9.07 -9.03 -19.83
CA THR A 23 -8.02 -10.03 -19.57
C THR A 23 -7.53 -9.99 -18.12
N THR A 24 -7.23 -8.81 -17.58
CA THR A 24 -6.85 -8.68 -16.15
C THR A 24 -7.98 -9.12 -15.22
N HIS A 25 -9.23 -8.80 -15.56
CA HIS A 25 -10.38 -9.24 -14.80
C HIS A 25 -10.57 -10.76 -14.80
N ILE A 26 -10.43 -11.42 -15.96
CA ILE A 26 -10.50 -12.89 -16.07
C ILE A 26 -9.39 -13.55 -15.25
N ASN A 27 -8.19 -12.97 -15.26
CA ASN A 27 -7.10 -13.47 -14.42
C ASN A 27 -7.48 -13.49 -12.94
N ASN A 28 -8.25 -12.51 -12.46
CA ASN A 28 -8.73 -12.49 -11.07
C ASN A 28 -9.72 -13.63 -10.76
N HIS A 29 -10.47 -14.14 -11.74
CA HIS A 29 -11.31 -15.33 -11.53
C HIS A 29 -10.47 -16.62 -11.45
N THR A 30 -9.34 -16.66 -12.17
CA THR A 30 -8.44 -17.83 -12.19
C THR A 30 -7.42 -17.85 -11.05
N ILE A 31 -7.13 -16.70 -10.44
CA ILE A 31 -6.31 -16.64 -9.24
C ILE A 31 -7.12 -17.28 -8.12
N LYS A 32 -6.74 -18.50 -7.73
CA LYS A 32 -7.29 -19.16 -6.56
C LYS A 32 -6.95 -18.32 -5.34
N THR A 33 -7.90 -17.53 -4.87
CA THR A 33 -7.76 -16.75 -3.65
C THR A 33 -7.99 -17.63 -2.43
N TYR A 34 -7.33 -17.26 -1.34
CA TYR A 34 -7.50 -17.84 -0.03
C TYR A 34 -8.44 -16.93 0.75
N GLN A 35 -9.68 -17.37 0.93
CA GLN A 35 -10.73 -16.56 1.57
C GLN A 35 -10.65 -16.69 3.08
N CYS A 36 -10.84 -15.58 3.80
CA CYS A 36 -11.03 -15.63 5.23
C CYS A 36 -12.42 -16.20 5.56
N SER A 37 -12.48 -17.13 6.53
CA SER A 37 -13.75 -17.69 6.99
C SER A 37 -14.51 -16.78 7.99
N LEU A 38 -13.89 -15.68 8.42
CA LEU A 38 -14.41 -14.79 9.47
C LEU A 38 -14.68 -13.36 8.96
N CYS A 39 -14.34 -13.04 7.70
CA CYS A 39 -14.61 -11.76 7.05
C CYS A 39 -14.48 -11.86 5.52
N ASP A 40 -14.89 -10.83 4.79
CA ASP A 40 -14.92 -10.82 3.33
C ASP A 40 -13.56 -10.50 2.67
N ASN A 41 -12.44 -10.74 3.37
CA ASN A 41 -11.11 -10.53 2.81
C ASN A 41 -10.60 -11.78 2.10
N ASP A 42 -10.12 -11.57 0.88
CA ASP A 42 -9.47 -12.57 0.03
C ASP A 42 -7.96 -12.29 -0.08
N PHE A 43 -7.16 -13.35 -0.06
CA PHE A 43 -5.70 -13.27 -0.12
C PHE A 43 -5.15 -14.02 -1.32
N SER A 44 -4.07 -13.49 -1.93
CA SER A 44 -3.41 -14.15 -3.06
C SER A 44 -2.56 -15.36 -2.66
N THR A 45 -2.19 -15.48 -1.38
CA THR A 45 -1.40 -16.61 -0.86
C THR A 45 -1.95 -17.14 0.46
N ASN A 46 -1.73 -18.43 0.73
CA ASN A 46 -2.13 -19.06 1.99
C ASN A 46 -1.39 -18.46 3.19
N SER A 47 -0.15 -18.03 3.00
CA SER A 47 0.67 -17.39 4.04
C SER A 47 0.04 -16.08 4.49
N ASP A 48 -0.44 -15.27 3.54
CA ASP A 48 -1.10 -14.00 3.84
C ASP A 48 -2.43 -14.22 4.58
N LEU A 49 -3.23 -15.20 4.16
CA LEU A 49 -4.44 -15.60 4.90
C LEU A 49 -4.08 -16.05 6.32
N THR A 50 -3.08 -16.93 6.48
CA THR A 50 -2.65 -17.43 7.80
C THR A 50 -2.21 -16.30 8.73
N ILE A 51 -1.50 -15.31 8.18
CA ILE A 51 -1.10 -14.11 8.91
C ILE A 51 -2.32 -13.26 9.26
N HIS A 52 -3.23 -13.04 8.32
CA HIS A 52 -4.47 -12.29 8.54
C HIS A 52 -5.35 -12.92 9.62
N MET A 53 -5.46 -14.26 9.66
CA MET A 53 -6.21 -14.97 10.70
C MET A 53 -5.73 -14.64 12.11
N LYS A 54 -4.48 -14.22 12.29
CA LYS A 54 -3.97 -13.77 13.59
C LYS A 54 -4.73 -12.54 14.12
N ILE A 55 -5.26 -11.68 13.24
CA ILE A 55 -6.09 -10.52 13.61
C ILE A 55 -7.36 -10.99 14.32
N HIS A 56 -8.05 -12.00 13.77
CA HIS A 56 -9.27 -12.54 14.35
C HIS A 56 -9.03 -13.27 15.66
N THR A 57 -7.90 -13.97 15.79
CA THR A 57 -7.57 -14.65 17.05
C THR A 57 -7.15 -13.67 18.17
N GLY A 58 -6.87 -12.41 17.84
CA GLY A 58 -6.34 -11.43 18.79
C GLY A 58 -4.98 -11.80 19.40
N LYS A 59 -4.32 -12.87 18.94
CA LYS A 59 -3.04 -13.34 19.46
C LYS A 59 -1.92 -12.38 19.05
N LYS A 60 -1.69 -11.37 19.88
CA LYS A 60 -0.54 -10.47 19.77
C LYS A 60 0.70 -11.23 20.27
N GLN A 61 1.52 -11.68 19.33
CA GLN A 61 2.65 -12.58 19.63
C GLN A 61 3.91 -11.83 20.06
N TYR A 62 4.00 -10.52 19.80
CA TYR A 62 5.21 -9.75 20.00
C TYR A 62 5.01 -8.70 21.09
N LYS A 63 5.58 -8.96 22.27
CA LYS A 63 5.48 -8.07 23.44
C LYS A 63 6.63 -7.08 23.47
N CYS A 64 6.35 -5.84 23.85
CA CYS A 64 7.39 -4.88 24.20
C CYS A 64 8.05 -5.29 25.52
N SER A 65 9.38 -5.17 25.60
CA SER A 65 10.13 -5.45 26.82
C SER A 65 10.20 -4.25 27.78
N VAL A 66 9.69 -3.09 27.36
CA VAL A 66 9.77 -1.81 28.11
C VAL A 66 8.40 -1.34 28.58
N CYS A 67 7.31 -1.78 27.96
CA CYS A 67 5.94 -1.46 28.36
C CYS A 67 4.98 -2.62 28.03
N ASP A 68 3.71 -2.51 28.48
CA ASP A 68 2.70 -3.56 28.31
C ASP A 68 2.10 -3.66 26.90
N LYS A 69 2.68 -2.98 25.91
CA LYS A 69 2.17 -3.00 24.53
C LYS A 69 2.55 -4.29 23.82
N GLU A 70 1.56 -4.89 23.18
CA GLU A 70 1.73 -6.08 22.35
C GLU A 70 1.34 -5.81 20.89
N PHE A 71 2.02 -6.50 19.97
CA PHE A 71 1.90 -6.31 18.53
C PHE A 71 1.65 -7.64 17.83
N LEU A 72 0.93 -7.55 16.71
CA LEU A 72 0.63 -8.72 15.86
C LEU A 72 1.82 -9.17 15.03
N HIS A 73 2.71 -8.25 14.65
CA HIS A 73 3.88 -8.55 13.81
C HIS A 73 5.16 -7.97 14.40
N ASN A 74 6.27 -8.68 14.23
CA ASN A 74 7.59 -8.27 14.70
C ASN A 74 8.01 -6.89 14.14
N ARG A 75 7.69 -6.59 12.88
CA ARG A 75 7.98 -5.27 12.27
C ARG A 75 7.38 -4.12 13.08
N TYR A 76 6.17 -4.28 13.59
CA TYR A 76 5.50 -3.24 14.38
C TYR A 76 6.10 -3.11 15.78
N LEU A 77 6.51 -4.23 16.40
CA LEU A 77 7.29 -4.18 17.64
C LEU A 77 8.62 -3.45 17.41
N LYS A 78 9.38 -3.78 16.36
CA LYS A 78 10.64 -3.08 16.03
C LYS A 78 10.45 -1.58 15.85
N TYR A 79 9.41 -1.17 15.12
CA TYR A 79 9.07 0.25 15.00
C TYR A 79 8.69 0.87 16.34
N HIS A 80 7.90 0.18 17.15
CA HIS A 80 7.54 0.67 18.47
C HIS A 80 8.76 0.84 19.39
N MET A 81 9.73 -0.08 19.36
CA MET A 81 10.95 0.00 20.16
C MET A 81 11.78 1.27 19.87
N SER A 82 11.69 1.83 18.65
CA SER A 82 12.34 3.11 18.32
C SER A 82 11.86 4.28 19.19
N ILE A 83 10.65 4.20 19.75
CA ILE A 83 10.08 5.23 20.63
C ILE A 83 10.79 5.19 21.98
N HIS A 84 11.11 3.99 22.48
CA HIS A 84 11.81 3.82 23.75
C HIS A 84 13.29 4.16 23.65
N THR A 85 13.93 3.78 22.55
CA THR A 85 15.38 4.04 22.36
C THR A 85 15.67 5.44 21.83
N GLY A 86 14.66 6.15 21.31
CA GLY A 86 14.84 7.41 20.60
C GLY A 86 15.59 7.28 19.27
N ILE A 87 15.91 6.05 18.83
CA ILE A 87 16.67 5.81 17.60
C ILE A 87 15.79 6.15 16.40
N LYS A 88 16.27 7.09 15.59
CA LYS A 88 15.62 7.51 14.35
C LYS A 88 16.55 7.20 13.17
N PRO A 89 16.55 5.96 12.64
CA PRO A 89 17.57 5.50 11.70
C PRO A 89 17.40 6.09 10.29
N TYR A 90 16.33 6.84 10.03
CA TYR A 90 16.02 7.39 8.73
C TYR A 90 16.23 8.90 8.73
N GLN A 91 17.40 9.32 8.29
CA GLN A 91 17.79 10.72 8.26
C GLN A 91 17.40 11.40 6.95
N CYS A 92 17.03 12.68 7.03
CA CYS A 92 16.85 13.50 5.84
C CYS A 92 18.20 14.04 5.36
N GLU A 93 18.53 13.83 4.09
CA GLU A 93 19.78 14.34 3.51
C GLU A 93 19.74 15.86 3.24
N GLN A 94 18.56 16.48 3.32
CA GLN A 94 18.35 17.89 2.98
C GLN A 94 18.08 18.79 4.19
N CYS A 95 17.96 18.21 5.40
CA CYS A 95 17.79 18.94 6.66
C CYS A 95 18.06 18.02 7.86
N ASP A 96 18.20 18.59 9.06
CA ASP A 96 18.54 17.84 10.28
C ASP A 96 17.36 17.03 10.90
N LYS A 97 16.33 16.72 10.10
CA LYS A 97 15.18 15.93 10.58
C LYS A 97 15.38 14.44 10.37
N ASP A 98 15.31 13.73 11.49
CA ASP A 98 15.36 12.27 11.53
C ASP A 98 13.97 11.66 11.81
N PHE A 99 13.77 10.45 11.29
CA PHE A 99 12.53 9.70 11.39
C PHE A 99 12.78 8.28 11.89
N ASN A 100 11.82 7.74 12.63
CA ASN A 100 11.84 6.37 13.10
C ASN A 100 11.23 5.36 12.10
N ILE A 101 10.51 5.86 11.09
CA ILE A 101 9.84 5.05 10.07
C ILE A 101 10.21 5.59 8.68
N LYS A 102 10.63 4.70 7.78
CA LYS A 102 11.04 5.03 6.40
C LYS A 102 9.97 5.79 5.63
N HIS A 103 8.71 5.37 5.78
CA HIS A 103 7.56 5.98 5.11
C HIS A 103 7.40 7.46 5.49
N GLU A 104 7.62 7.82 6.76
CA GLU A 104 7.54 9.20 7.22
C GLU A 104 8.67 10.05 6.62
N LEU A 105 9.89 9.51 6.51
CA LEU A 105 10.97 10.17 5.76
C LEU A 105 10.59 10.37 4.29
N THR A 106 10.02 9.35 3.62
CA THR A 106 9.60 9.45 2.22
C THR A 106 8.56 10.56 2.02
N LYS A 107 7.55 10.64 2.89
CA LYS A 107 6.56 11.72 2.86
C LYS A 107 7.19 13.08 3.15
N HIS A 108 8.06 13.14 4.16
CA HIS A 108 8.76 14.36 4.53
C HIS A 108 9.55 14.93 3.35
N ARG A 109 10.24 14.08 2.57
CA ARG A 109 10.99 14.52 1.38
C ARG A 109 10.14 15.33 0.39
N TRP A 110 8.82 15.16 0.35
CA TRP A 110 7.95 15.92 -0.56
C TRP A 110 7.87 17.41 -0.27
N ILE A 111 8.24 17.86 0.94
CA ILE A 111 8.31 19.29 1.26
C ILE A 111 9.53 19.96 0.63
N HIS A 112 10.56 19.17 0.33
CA HIS A 112 11.79 19.69 -0.21
C HIS A 112 11.70 19.86 -1.72
N PRO A 113 12.39 20.87 -2.29
CA PRO A 113 12.52 21.03 -3.73
C PRO A 113 12.99 19.73 -4.39
N GLY A 114 12.23 19.29 -5.40
CA GLY A 114 12.55 18.09 -6.15
C GLY A 114 12.33 16.76 -5.42
N GLY A 115 11.86 16.75 -4.16
CA GLY A 115 11.63 15.53 -3.39
C GLY A 115 10.33 14.79 -3.72
N LYS A 116 9.42 15.40 -4.48
CA LYS A 116 8.29 14.70 -5.10
C LYS A 116 8.78 13.88 -6.30
N PRO A 117 8.50 12.56 -6.34
CA PRO A 117 9.11 11.64 -7.32
C PRO A 117 8.59 11.82 -8.75
N TYR A 118 7.35 12.28 -8.92
CA TYR A 118 6.74 12.46 -10.23
C TYR A 118 6.71 13.93 -10.58
N LYS A 119 7.22 14.33 -11.75
CA LYS A 119 7.28 15.74 -12.17
C LYS A 119 6.67 15.89 -13.55
N CYS A 120 5.88 16.94 -13.74
CA CYS A 120 5.41 17.33 -15.06
C CYS A 120 6.57 17.92 -15.87
N SER A 121 6.79 17.44 -17.09
CA SER A 121 7.87 17.95 -17.95
C SER A 121 7.58 19.35 -18.52
N GLN A 122 6.31 19.76 -18.56
CA GLN A 122 5.89 21.04 -19.14
C GLN A 122 5.93 22.19 -18.13
N CYS A 123 5.42 21.97 -16.91
CA CYS A 123 5.33 23.01 -15.88
C CYS A 123 6.20 22.74 -14.65
N TYR A 124 6.96 21.64 -14.63
CA TYR A 124 7.86 21.21 -13.55
C TYR A 124 7.20 20.98 -12.18
N LYS A 125 5.87 21.02 -12.11
CA LYS A 125 5.11 20.72 -10.89
C LYS A 125 5.33 19.28 -10.45
N GLY A 126 5.62 19.08 -9.16
CA GLY A 126 5.84 17.77 -8.56
C GLY A 126 4.57 17.16 -7.95
N PHE A 127 4.46 15.84 -8.02
CA PHE A 127 3.34 15.01 -7.57
C PHE A 127 3.82 13.81 -6.74
N THR A 128 2.96 13.35 -5.83
CA THR A 128 3.24 12.25 -4.90
C THR A 128 2.94 10.88 -5.49
N SER A 129 2.08 10.82 -6.52
CA SER A 129 1.77 9.60 -7.26
C SER A 129 1.79 9.84 -8.77
N ASN A 130 2.01 8.76 -9.53
CA ASN A 130 1.93 8.81 -11.00
C ASN A 130 0.50 9.09 -11.49
N SER A 131 -0.52 8.65 -10.74
CA SER A 131 -1.92 8.89 -11.06
C SER A 131 -2.24 10.38 -11.02
N ASP A 132 -1.78 11.10 -10.00
CA ASP A 132 -1.99 12.55 -9.88
C ASP A 132 -1.33 13.32 -11.02
N LEU A 133 -0.10 12.91 -11.40
CA LEU A 133 0.58 13.47 -12.56
C LEU A 133 -0.20 13.20 -13.85
N THR A 134 -0.69 11.97 -14.04
CA THR A 134 -1.45 11.57 -15.23
C THR A 134 -2.74 12.37 -15.36
N ILE A 135 -3.44 12.63 -14.25
CA ILE A 135 -4.64 13.49 -14.25
C ILE A 135 -4.25 14.92 -14.63
N HIS A 136 -3.17 15.44 -14.05
CA HIS A 136 -2.69 16.78 -14.35
C HIS A 136 -2.31 16.99 -15.83
N THR A 137 -1.67 16.01 -16.48
CA THR A 137 -1.22 16.12 -17.88
C THR A 137 -2.31 15.87 -18.92
N ARG A 138 -3.52 15.47 -18.49
CA ARG A 138 -4.69 15.30 -19.37
C ARG A 138 -5.50 16.59 -19.50
N ILE A 139 -5.16 17.61 -18.71
CA ILE A 139 -5.67 18.98 -18.81
C ILE A 139 -4.75 19.74 -19.76
#